data_AF-A0AAV3QHS8-F1
#
_entry.id   AF-A0AAV3QHS8-F1
#
_cell.length_a   1.000
_cell.length_b   1.000
_cell.length_c   1.000
_cell.angle_alpha   90.00
_cell.angle_beta   90.00
_cell.angle_gamma   90.00
#
_symmetry.space_group_name_H-M   'P 1'
#
loop_
_entity.id
_entity.type
_entity.pdbx_description
1 polymer ?
#
loop_
_entity_poly.entity_id
_entity_poly.type
_entity_poly.pdbx_seq_one_letter_code
_entity_poly.pdbx_strand_id
1 'polypeptide(L)'
;MRSREAHDIWHTLFNLNTNLIGETALKLIEFEQIKYPLGAMAFLGFSLKCNKKQKELFNSHYLFWTVRAGLQATDLMCVYYEKYWEEDLEEVRRRWGIIPAPPPPK
;
A
#
# COMPACT_ATOMS: atom_id res chain seq x y z
N MET A 1 0.43 -10.49 -14.50
CA MET A 1 -0.92 -10.96 -14.14
C MET A 1 -1.04 -11.02 -12.62
N ARG A 2 -0.26 -11.88 -11.95
CA ARG A 2 -0.25 -11.98 -10.47
C ARG A 2 0.01 -10.68 -9.70
N SER A 3 0.91 -9.80 -10.17
CA SER A 3 1.16 -8.51 -9.49
C SER A 3 -0.02 -7.55 -9.52
N ARG A 4 -0.87 -7.60 -10.57
CA ARG A 4 -2.08 -6.76 -10.65
C ARG A 4 -3.19 -7.29 -9.75
N GLU A 5 -3.35 -8.62 -9.71
CA GLU A 5 -4.31 -9.27 -8.80
C GLU A 5 -3.92 -9.05 -7.33
N ALA A 6 -2.63 -9.18 -7.01
CA ALA A 6 -2.11 -8.87 -5.69
C ALA A 6 -2.33 -7.40 -5.33
N HIS A 7 -2.08 -6.47 -6.25
CA HIS A 7 -2.34 -5.04 -6.06
C HIS A 7 -3.78 -4.75 -5.62
N ASP A 8 -4.77 -5.32 -6.32
CA ASP A 8 -6.18 -5.13 -5.98
C ASP A 8 -6.52 -5.69 -4.59
N ILE A 9 -5.93 -6.83 -4.21
CA ILE A 9 -6.07 -7.40 -2.87
C ILE A 9 -5.42 -6.49 -1.81
N TRP A 10 -4.28 -5.88 -2.14
CA TRP A 10 -3.54 -5.05 -1.20
C TRP A 10 -4.26 -3.76 -0.83
N HIS A 11 -5.07 -3.19 -1.73
CA HIS A 11 -5.98 -2.08 -1.38
C HIS A 11 -6.87 -2.45 -0.20
N THR A 12 -7.42 -3.67 -0.21
CA THR A 12 -8.27 -4.18 0.87
C THR A 12 -7.44 -4.45 2.13
N LEU A 13 -6.27 -5.08 1.99
CA LEU A 13 -5.41 -5.43 3.12
C LEU A 13 -4.90 -4.19 3.87
N PHE A 14 -4.41 -3.18 3.16
CA PHE A 14 -3.90 -1.96 3.76
C PHE A 14 -4.97 -0.90 4.00
N ASN A 15 -6.24 -1.19 3.70
CA ASN A 15 -7.37 -0.26 3.85
C ASN A 15 -7.14 1.06 3.08
N LEU A 16 -6.65 0.94 1.84
CA LEU A 16 -6.40 2.06 0.94
C LEU A 16 -7.51 2.16 -0.10
N ASN A 17 -7.93 3.40 -0.38
CA ASN A 17 -8.87 3.68 -1.46
C ASN A 17 -8.11 3.81 -2.79
N THR A 18 -8.79 3.52 -3.90
CA THR A 18 -8.31 3.70 -5.29
C THR A 18 -8.25 5.18 -5.75
N ASN A 19 -8.02 6.09 -4.80
CA ASN A 19 -7.73 7.49 -5.06
C ASN A 19 -6.26 7.67 -5.43
N LEU A 20 -5.92 8.78 -6.08
CA LEU A 20 -4.54 9.07 -6.49
C LEU A 20 -3.51 8.95 -5.34
N ILE A 21 -3.89 9.37 -4.12
CA ILE A 21 -3.06 9.22 -2.90
C ILE A 21 -2.88 7.75 -2.53
N GLY A 22 -3.95 6.96 -2.50
CA GLY A 22 -3.91 5.55 -2.11
C GLY A 22 -3.17 4.69 -3.13
N GLU A 23 -3.39 4.92 -4.42
CA GLU A 23 -2.62 4.32 -5.52
C GLU A 23 -1.12 4.57 -5.39
N THR A 24 -0.75 5.81 -5.09
CA THR A 24 0.66 6.18 -4.91
C THR A 24 1.24 5.52 -3.67
N ALA A 25 0.47 5.50 -2.57
CA ALA A 25 0.89 4.88 -1.33
C ALA A 25 1.11 3.37 -1.48
N LEU A 26 0.17 2.69 -2.15
CA LEU A 26 0.26 1.25 -2.37
C LEU A 26 1.44 0.90 -3.28
N LYS A 27 1.73 1.72 -4.28
CA LYS A 27 2.90 1.55 -5.14
C LYS A 27 4.24 1.75 -4.42
N LEU A 28 4.29 2.56 -3.37
CA LEU A 28 5.46 2.63 -2.50
C LEU A 28 5.62 1.34 -1.67
N ILE A 29 4.51 0.77 -1.18
CA ILE A 29 4.54 -0.52 -0.48
C ILE A 29 5.01 -1.64 -1.43
N GLU A 30 4.52 -1.66 -2.67
CA GLU A 30 5.01 -2.57 -3.74
C GLU A 30 6.49 -2.39 -4.03
N PHE A 31 6.96 -1.15 -4.06
CA PHE A 31 8.38 -0.87 -4.21
C PHE A 31 9.17 -1.46 -3.03
N GLU A 32 8.69 -1.35 -1.80
CA GLU A 32 9.40 -1.92 -0.65
C GLU A 32 9.44 -3.45 -0.67
N GLN A 33 8.34 -4.10 -1.05
CA GLN A 33 8.20 -5.55 -1.07
C GLN A 33 8.92 -6.22 -2.25
N ILE A 34 8.75 -5.68 -3.46
CA ILE A 34 9.16 -6.32 -4.72
C ILE A 34 10.39 -5.62 -5.32
N LYS A 35 10.74 -4.42 -4.84
CA LYS A 35 11.81 -3.55 -5.38
C LYS A 35 11.62 -3.22 -6.87
N TYR A 36 10.37 -3.26 -7.34
CA TYR A 36 10.06 -3.04 -8.74
C TYR A 36 10.02 -1.53 -9.07
N PRO A 37 10.74 -1.04 -10.09
CA PRO A 37 10.95 0.39 -10.33
C PRO A 37 9.67 1.20 -10.64
N LEU A 38 8.55 0.52 -10.90
CA LEU A 38 7.25 1.16 -11.15
C LEU A 38 6.73 1.96 -9.95
N GLY A 39 7.07 1.56 -8.72
CA GLY A 39 6.64 2.28 -7.54
C GLY A 39 7.28 3.67 -7.41
N ALA A 40 8.58 3.76 -7.68
CA ALA A 40 9.29 5.03 -7.74
C ALA A 40 8.74 5.95 -8.84
N MET A 41 8.41 5.40 -10.02
CA MET A 41 7.78 6.18 -11.10
C MET A 41 6.40 6.72 -10.74
N ALA A 42 5.61 5.97 -9.96
CA ALA A 42 4.32 6.45 -9.50
C ALA A 42 4.42 7.58 -8.48
N PHE A 43 5.38 7.51 -7.56
CA PHE A 43 5.67 8.62 -6.66
C PHE A 43 6.09 9.89 -7.42
N LEU A 44 6.92 9.74 -8.46
CA LEU A 44 7.27 10.86 -9.35
C LEU A 44 6.04 11.42 -10.08
N GLY A 45 5.19 10.57 -10.65
CA GLY A 45 3.95 10.98 -11.31
C GLY A 45 2.97 11.69 -10.37
N PHE A 46 2.83 11.20 -9.13
CA PHE A 46 2.08 11.86 -8.08
C PHE A 46 2.64 13.25 -7.77
N SER A 47 3.96 13.35 -7.61
CA SER A 47 4.62 14.62 -7.33
C SER A 47 4.50 15.60 -8.49
N LEU A 48 4.30 15.16 -9.73
CA LEU A 48 4.03 16.08 -10.85
C LEU A 48 2.57 16.55 -10.91
N LYS A 49 1.60 15.69 -10.56
CA LYS A 49 0.17 15.96 -10.77
C LYS A 49 -0.53 16.57 -9.54
N CYS A 50 -0.05 16.33 -8.33
CA CYS A 50 -0.73 16.75 -7.11
C CYS A 50 -0.45 18.19 -6.66
N ASN A 51 -1.43 18.76 -5.95
CA ASN A 51 -1.33 20.10 -5.39
C ASN A 51 -0.42 20.12 -4.15
N LYS A 52 0.16 21.28 -3.79
CA LYS A 52 1.13 21.37 -2.66
C LYS A 52 0.59 20.79 -1.35
N LYS A 53 -0.67 21.10 -1.02
CA LYS A 53 -1.36 20.56 0.17
C LYS A 53 -1.44 19.03 0.18
N GLN A 54 -1.71 18.40 -0.97
CA GLN A 54 -1.77 16.94 -1.09
C GLN A 54 -0.40 16.30 -0.91
N LYS A 55 0.67 16.95 -1.40
CA LYS A 55 2.05 16.49 -1.22
C LYS A 55 2.49 16.59 0.24
N GLU A 56 2.19 17.70 0.90
CA GLU A 56 2.49 17.88 2.33
C GLU A 56 1.76 16.83 3.17
N LEU A 57 0.48 16.60 2.89
CA LEU A 57 -0.29 15.56 3.55
C LEU A 57 0.32 14.17 3.32
N PHE A 58 0.65 13.86 2.07
CA PHE A 58 1.27 12.59 1.71
C PHE A 58 2.61 12.39 2.41
N ASN A 59 3.51 13.36 2.35
CA ASN A 59 4.84 13.28 2.94
C ASN A 59 4.81 13.22 4.47
N SER A 60 3.86 13.91 5.10
CA SER A 60 3.75 13.93 6.56
C SER A 60 3.11 12.65 7.12
N HIS A 61 2.08 12.11 6.48
CA HIS A 61 1.29 11.00 7.04
C HIS A 61 1.48 9.67 6.30
N TYR A 62 1.45 9.68 4.97
CA TYR A 62 1.46 8.46 4.18
C TYR A 62 2.88 7.94 3.89
N LEU A 63 3.85 8.81 3.63
CA LEU A 63 5.21 8.40 3.24
C LEU A 63 5.89 7.52 4.30
N PHE A 64 5.99 8.02 5.54
CA PHE A 64 6.58 7.25 6.64
C PHE A 64 5.78 5.98 6.95
N TRP A 65 4.45 6.05 6.86
CA TRP A 65 3.60 4.88 7.04
C TRP A 65 3.86 3.83 5.95
N THR A 66 3.92 4.21 4.67
CA THR A 66 4.15 3.26 3.55
C THR A 66 5.46 2.51 3.68
N VAL A 67 6.52 3.21 4.09
CA VAL A 67 7.84 2.58 4.32
C VAL A 67 7.76 1.60 5.49
N ARG A 68 7.14 2.01 6.61
CA ARG A 68 6.98 1.13 7.78
C ARG A 68 6.10 -0.08 7.48
N ALA A 69 4.97 0.13 6.81
CA ALA A 69 4.02 -0.92 6.44
C ALA A 69 4.65 -1.91 5.45
N GLY A 70 5.39 -1.41 4.45
CA GLY A 70 6.12 -2.25 3.51
C GLY A 70 7.25 -3.06 4.15
N LEU A 71 7.97 -2.51 5.13
CA LEU A 71 9.05 -3.23 5.82
C LEU A 71 8.55 -4.20 6.89
N GLN A 72 7.40 -3.91 7.52
CA GLN A 72 6.84 -4.76 8.57
C GLN A 72 6.00 -5.91 8.00
N ALA A 73 5.43 -5.74 6.81
CA ALA A 73 4.68 -6.79 6.14
C ALA A 73 5.59 -7.97 5.75
N THR A 74 5.08 -9.19 5.91
CA THR A 74 5.69 -10.40 5.33
C THR A 74 5.74 -10.31 3.80
N ASP A 75 6.46 -11.20 3.12
CA ASP A 75 6.45 -11.29 1.65
C ASP A 75 5.05 -11.63 1.13
N LEU A 76 4.31 -10.58 0.77
CA LEU A 76 2.92 -10.66 0.32
C LEU A 76 2.80 -11.25 -1.09
N MET A 77 3.86 -11.23 -1.90
CA MET A 77 3.82 -11.81 -3.24
C MET A 77 3.81 -13.34 -3.23
N CYS A 78 4.43 -13.92 -2.20
CA CYS A 78 4.51 -15.36 -1.99
C CYS A 78 3.29 -15.96 -1.26
N VAL A 79 2.31 -15.14 -0.87
CA VAL A 79 1.10 -15.59 -0.19
C VAL A 79 0.08 -16.18 -1.19
N TYR A 80 -0.53 -17.29 -0.82
CA TYR A 80 -1.68 -17.89 -1.51
C TYR A 80 -2.98 -17.36 -0.90
N TYR A 81 -3.43 -16.20 -1.36
CA TYR A 81 -4.62 -15.52 -0.85
C TYR A 81 -5.87 -16.40 -0.89
N GLU A 82 -5.96 -17.30 -1.88
CA GLU A 82 -7.14 -18.14 -2.06
C GLU A 82 -7.46 -19.05 -0.87
N LYS A 83 -6.45 -19.37 -0.06
CA LYS A 83 -6.60 -20.24 1.11
C LYS A 83 -7.13 -19.52 2.36
N TYR A 84 -7.17 -18.18 2.33
CA TYR A 84 -7.44 -17.34 3.49
C TYR A 84 -8.72 -16.50 3.35
N TRP A 85 -9.52 -16.71 2.30
CA TRP A 85 -10.75 -15.95 2.05
C TRP A 85 -11.82 -16.11 3.13
N GLU A 86 -11.85 -17.25 3.82
CA GLU A 86 -12.80 -17.54 4.89
C GLU A 86 -12.31 -17.04 6.27
N GLU A 87 -11.05 -16.60 6.36
CA GLU A 87 -10.50 -16.06 7.61
C GLU A 87 -10.87 -14.58 7.81
N ASP A 88 -10.94 -14.15 9.07
CA ASP A 88 -11.19 -12.75 9.39
C ASP A 88 -10.04 -11.84 8.93
N LEU A 89 -10.39 -10.70 8.33
CA LEU A 89 -9.44 -9.77 7.74
C LEU A 89 -8.46 -9.20 8.78
N GLU A 90 -8.92 -8.94 10.02
CA GLU A 90 -8.05 -8.42 11.08
C GLU A 90 -7.06 -9.48 11.55
N GLU A 91 -7.48 -10.75 11.61
CA GLU A 91 -6.59 -11.86 11.93
C GLU A 91 -5.49 -12.02 10.88
N VAL A 92 -5.89 -11.95 9.61
CA VAL A 92 -4.97 -12.00 8.46
C VAL A 92 -3.97 -10.84 8.49
N ARG A 93 -4.46 -9.61 8.75
CA ARG A 93 -3.61 -8.43 8.91
C ARG A 93 -2.58 -8.62 10.02
N ARG A 94 -3.01 -9.10 11.18
CA ARG A 94 -2.13 -9.38 12.32
C ARG A 94 -1.08 -10.44 11.99
N ARG A 95 -1.48 -11.52 11.32
CA ARG A 95 -0.60 -12.63 10.93
C ARG A 95 0.50 -12.16 9.97
N TRP A 96 0.17 -11.28 9.03
CA TRP A 96 1.11 -10.80 8.02
C TRP A 96 1.83 -9.50 8.40
N GLY A 97 1.60 -8.98 9.60
CA GLY A 97 2.23 -7.74 10.07
C GLY A 97 1.77 -6.50 9.31
N ILE A 98 0.57 -6.55 8.72
CA ILE A 98 0.03 -5.45 7.93
C ILE A 98 -0.41 -4.32 8.87
N ILE A 99 0.16 -3.14 8.64
CA ILE A 99 -0.27 -1.90 9.29
C ILE A 99 -1.29 -1.23 8.37
N PRO A 100 -2.58 -1.12 8.74
CA PRO A 100 -3.57 -0.45 7.91
C PRO A 100 -3.25 1.05 7.78
N ALA A 101 -3.73 1.65 6.69
CA ALA A 101 -3.53 3.05 6.39
C ALA A 101 -4.13 3.95 7.47
N PRO A 102 -3.46 5.06 7.82
CA PRO A 102 -4.04 6.05 8.70
C PRO A 102 -5.32 6.62 8.07
N PRO A 103 -6.35 6.90 8.88
CA PRO A 103 -7.59 7.49 8.37
C PRO A 103 -7.27 8.81 7.67
N PRO A 104 -7.93 9.14 6.55
CA PRO A 104 -7.73 10.42 5.90
C PRO A 104 -8.06 11.55 6.90
N PRO A 105 -7.25 12.62 6.98
CA PRO A 105 -7.59 13.75 7.82
C PRO A 105 -8.91 14.35 7.35
N LYS A 106 -9.77 14.69 8.32
CA LYS A 106 -11.05 15.37 8.12
C LYS A 106 -10.86 16.77 7.58
#